data_AF-A0A8C9IMG4-F1
#
_entry.id   AF-A0A8C9IMG4-F1
#
_cell.length_a   1.000
_cell.length_b   1.000
_cell.length_c   1.000
_cell.angle_alpha   90.00
_cell.angle_beta   90.00
_cell.angle_gamma   90.00
#
_symmetry.space_group_name_H-M   'P 1'
#
loop_
_entity.id
_entity.type
_entity.pdbx_description
1 polymer ?
#
loop_
_entity_poly.entity_id
_entity_poly.type
_entity_poly.pdbx_seq_one_letter_code
_entity_poly.pdbx_strand_id
1 'polypeptide(L)'
;MTWGALRSVEVVGVTCLSAAPVSARRRPSRSSHAFRPRPACQRCSPPQLQHLGPGYLGPEQLPDCLKGCDVVVIPAGVPRKPGMTRDDLFNTNATIVATLAAACAQHCPEAMICIIANPVNSTIPITAEVFKKHGVYNPSKIFGVTTLDIVRANTFVAELKGLDPARVNVPVICGHAGKTIIPLISQCTPKVDFPQDQLTALTGRIQEAGTEVVKAKAGAGSATLSMAYAGARFIFSLVDAMNGKEGVVECSFVKSQETECTYFSTPLLLGKKGIEKNLGIGQVSSFEEKMISDAIPELKASIKKGEDFLKTLK
;
A
#
# COMPACT_ATOMS: atom_id res chain seq x y z
N MET A 1 7.71 -15.88 24.97
CA MET A 1 8.18 -16.24 23.62
C MET A 1 9.08 -15.13 23.15
N THR A 2 10.31 -15.46 22.75
CA THR A 2 11.33 -14.49 22.33
C THR A 2 11.07 -14.01 20.91
N TRP A 3 11.11 -12.70 20.68
CA TRP A 3 11.20 -12.13 19.33
C TRP A 3 12.48 -12.64 18.68
N GLY A 4 12.36 -13.35 17.55
CA GLY A 4 13.51 -13.97 16.89
C GLY A 4 13.35 -13.94 15.37
N ALA A 5 14.37 -13.41 14.69
CA ALA A 5 14.54 -13.40 13.23
C ALA A 5 13.74 -12.36 12.41
N LEU A 6 13.52 -11.15 12.94
CA LEU A 6 13.63 -9.93 12.12
C LEU A 6 14.79 -9.07 12.61
N ARG A 7 15.55 -8.52 11.66
CA ARG A 7 16.69 -7.62 11.86
C ARG A 7 16.27 -6.15 11.72
N SER A 8 15.44 -5.81 10.75
CA SER A 8 14.85 -4.46 10.62
C SER A 8 13.69 -4.37 9.61
N VAL A 9 12.87 -3.33 9.78
CA VAL A 9 11.90 -2.82 8.79
C VAL A 9 12.22 -1.35 8.56
N GLU A 10 12.53 -0.97 7.32
CA GLU A 10 12.91 0.40 6.97
C GLU A 10 11.93 1.02 5.95
N VAL A 11 11.66 2.31 6.13
CA VAL A 11 10.76 3.09 5.28
C VAL A 11 11.58 4.07 4.44
N VAL A 12 11.82 3.69 3.19
CA VAL A 12 12.62 4.50 2.26
C VAL A 12 11.73 5.57 1.64
N GLY A 13 11.61 6.71 2.34
CA GLY A 13 10.81 7.85 1.92
C GLY A 13 11.41 9.18 2.40
N VAL A 14 11.82 10.02 1.45
CA VAL A 14 12.32 11.37 1.75
C VAL A 14 11.16 12.28 2.20
N THR A 15 11.07 12.58 3.50
CA THR A 15 10.63 13.92 3.95
C THR A 15 11.10 14.23 5.37
N CYS A 16 11.71 15.40 5.55
CA CYS A 16 12.04 15.94 6.86
C CYS A 16 10.77 16.27 7.67
N LEU A 17 10.81 15.97 8.97
CA LEU A 17 10.11 16.73 9.99
C LEU A 17 11.14 17.19 11.03
N SER A 18 11.67 18.40 10.85
CA SER A 18 12.46 19.05 11.89
C SER A 18 11.52 19.51 13.01
N ALA A 19 11.56 18.83 14.15
CA ALA A 19 11.00 19.37 15.38
C ALA A 19 11.95 20.46 15.90
N ALA A 20 11.53 21.72 15.83
CA ALA A 20 12.24 22.81 16.51
C ALA A 20 12.24 22.57 18.03
N PRO A 21 13.33 22.88 18.75
CA PRO A 21 13.44 22.58 20.17
C PRO A 21 12.52 23.49 20.99
N VAL A 22 11.58 22.89 21.73
CA VAL A 22 10.80 23.60 22.75
C VAL A 22 11.68 23.85 23.97
N SER A 23 12.09 25.10 24.17
CA SER A 23 12.80 25.51 25.38
C SER A 23 11.86 25.59 26.59
N ALA A 24 12.39 25.29 27.77
CA ALA A 24 11.60 25.15 29.00
C ALA A 24 11.61 26.42 29.88
N ARG A 25 10.65 26.46 30.84
CA ARG A 25 10.44 27.44 31.95
C ARG A 25 9.57 28.65 31.54
N ARG A 26 8.65 29.18 32.37
CA ARG A 26 8.27 28.98 33.81
C ARG A 26 6.78 29.38 34.01
N ARG A 27 6.10 28.88 35.06
CA ARG A 27 4.78 29.41 35.54
C ARG A 27 4.98 30.57 36.55
N PRO A 28 4.09 31.58 36.57
CA PRO A 28 2.94 31.63 37.51
C PRO A 28 1.64 32.22 36.86
N SER A 29 0.53 32.53 37.55
CA SER A 29 -0.31 31.72 38.49
C SER A 29 -1.66 32.43 38.79
N ARG A 30 -2.78 31.69 38.91
CA ARG A 30 -4.17 32.17 39.26
C ARG A 30 -4.82 33.10 38.19
N SER A 31 -6.16 33.22 38.03
CA SER A 31 -7.33 32.41 38.45
C SER A 31 -8.63 32.95 37.80
N SER A 32 -9.49 32.10 37.23
CA SER A 32 -10.96 32.31 37.12
C SER A 32 -11.65 31.06 36.52
N HIS A 33 -12.98 30.95 36.68
CA HIS A 33 -13.75 29.74 36.38
C HIS A 33 -14.20 29.62 34.90
N ALA A 34 -13.97 28.46 34.28
CA ALA A 34 -14.77 27.94 33.17
C ALA A 34 -14.67 26.41 33.08
N PHE A 35 -15.77 25.77 32.66
CA PHE A 35 -15.93 24.37 32.20
C PHE A 35 -14.85 23.32 32.54
N ARG A 36 -15.20 22.31 33.36
CA ARG A 36 -14.39 21.09 33.53
C ARG A 36 -14.69 20.07 32.42
N PRO A 37 -13.73 19.68 31.57
CA PRO A 37 -13.83 18.43 30.82
C PRO A 37 -13.65 17.23 31.75
N ARG A 38 -14.20 16.06 31.36
CA ARG A 38 -13.96 14.79 32.09
C ARG A 38 -12.47 14.45 32.08
N PRO A 39 -11.91 13.86 33.16
CA PRO A 39 -10.51 13.48 33.19
C PRO A 39 -10.20 12.46 32.08
N ALA A 40 -9.12 12.68 31.35
CA ALA A 40 -8.63 11.74 30.36
C ALA A 40 -8.30 10.38 31.02
N CYS A 41 -8.57 9.29 30.30
CA CYS A 41 -8.31 7.94 30.79
C CYS A 41 -6.80 7.74 31.02
N GLN A 42 -6.37 7.68 32.29
CA GLN A 42 -4.97 7.49 32.70
C GLN A 42 -4.38 6.09 32.37
N ARG A 43 -5.08 5.26 31.59
CA ARG A 43 -4.62 3.90 31.20
C ARG A 43 -4.05 3.78 29.79
N CYS A 44 -4.09 4.84 28.99
CA CYS A 44 -3.46 4.85 27.67
C CYS A 44 -2.09 5.53 27.74
N SER A 45 -1.10 4.85 28.33
CA SER A 45 0.30 5.17 28.04
C SER A 45 0.51 4.96 26.54
N PRO A 46 1.01 5.96 25.76
CA PRO A 46 1.39 5.69 24.39
C PRO A 46 2.47 4.60 24.38
N PRO A 47 2.46 3.65 23.42
CA PRO A 47 3.55 2.70 23.29
C PRO A 47 4.84 3.50 23.10
N GLN A 48 5.80 3.32 24.00
CA GLN A 48 7.10 3.93 23.84
C GLN A 48 7.73 3.36 22.57
N LEU A 49 7.96 4.19 21.54
CA LEU A 49 8.83 3.83 20.43
C LEU A 49 10.26 3.72 20.98
N GLN A 50 10.60 2.54 21.51
CA GLN A 50 11.91 2.31 22.12
C GLN A 50 13.05 2.11 21.10
N HIS A 51 12.72 1.96 19.81
CA HIS A 51 13.70 1.90 18.72
C HIS A 51 13.24 2.74 17.52
N LEU A 52 13.59 4.03 17.53
CA LEU A 52 13.85 4.75 16.29
C LEU A 52 15.28 4.41 15.87
N GLY A 53 15.44 3.78 14.71
CA GLY A 53 16.76 3.54 14.11
C GLY A 53 17.47 4.84 13.73
N PRO A 54 18.75 4.78 13.32
CA PRO A 54 19.42 5.93 12.72
C PRO A 54 18.64 6.42 11.50
N GLY A 55 18.40 7.72 11.41
CA GLY A 55 17.79 8.34 10.23
C GLY A 55 18.83 8.57 9.15
N TYR A 56 18.53 8.15 7.92
CA TYR A 56 19.40 8.32 6.75
C TYR A 56 18.85 9.40 5.80
N LEU A 57 19.73 10.19 5.19
CA LEU A 57 19.38 11.32 4.32
C LEU A 57 20.20 11.33 3.02
N GLY A 58 19.48 11.40 1.90
CA GLY A 58 20.07 11.57 0.56
C GLY A 58 20.62 10.28 -0.05
N PRO A 59 21.08 10.34 -1.32
CA PRO A 59 21.52 9.15 -2.07
C PRO A 59 22.73 8.45 -1.46
N GLU A 60 23.66 9.21 -0.86
CA GLU A 60 24.91 8.68 -0.30
C GLU A 60 24.68 7.75 0.91
N GLN A 61 23.62 7.98 1.67
CA GLN A 61 23.28 7.19 2.86
C GLN A 61 22.24 6.08 2.59
N LEU A 62 21.73 6.00 1.36
CA LEU A 62 20.76 4.97 0.96
C LEU A 62 21.31 3.53 1.06
N PRO A 63 22.59 3.23 0.72
CA PRO A 63 23.15 1.89 0.89
C PRO A 63 23.13 1.40 2.35
N ASP A 64 23.46 2.28 3.30
CA ASP A 64 23.46 1.95 4.73
C ASP A 64 22.04 1.79 5.28
N CYS A 65 21.09 2.61 4.80
CA CYS A 65 19.67 2.47 5.10
C CYS A 65 19.10 1.10 4.70
N LEU A 66 19.52 0.56 3.55
CA LEU A 66 19.01 -0.71 3.03
C LEU A 66 19.69 -1.94 3.66
N LYS A 67 20.90 -1.78 4.20
CA LYS A 67 21.78 -2.89 4.60
C LYS A 67 21.16 -3.78 5.69
N GLY A 68 20.80 -5.01 5.30
CA GLY A 68 20.27 -6.02 6.22
C GLY A 68 18.77 -5.90 6.53
N CYS A 69 18.03 -5.06 5.79
CA CYS A 69 16.57 -5.00 5.87
C CYS A 69 15.91 -6.32 5.45
N ASP A 70 14.91 -6.76 6.20
CA ASP A 70 14.05 -7.89 5.81
C ASP A 70 12.82 -7.41 5.01
N VAL A 71 12.37 -6.17 5.25
CA VAL A 71 11.26 -5.51 4.54
C VAL A 71 11.65 -4.07 4.22
N VAL A 72 11.45 -3.66 2.96
CA VAL A 72 11.66 -2.28 2.48
C VAL A 72 10.34 -1.74 1.94
N VAL A 73 9.94 -0.56 2.42
CA VAL A 73 8.69 0.08 2.04
C VAL A 73 8.98 1.36 1.25
N ILE A 74 8.42 1.47 0.05
CA ILE A 74 8.64 2.60 -0.86
C ILE A 74 7.33 3.38 -1.08
N PRO A 75 7.00 4.33 -0.17
CA PRO A 75 5.97 5.34 -0.39
C PRO A 75 6.49 6.54 -1.20
N ALA A 76 7.79 6.59 -1.49
CA ALA A 76 8.45 7.69 -2.18
C ALA A 76 7.85 7.94 -3.57
N GLY A 77 7.25 9.12 -3.74
CA GLY A 77 6.68 9.58 -5.00
C GLY A 77 6.13 10.98 -4.85
N VAL A 78 6.05 11.71 -5.95
CA VAL A 78 5.42 13.02 -6.00
C VAL A 78 3.89 12.83 -6.01
N PRO A 79 3.13 13.50 -5.13
CA PRO A 79 1.68 13.51 -5.21
C PRO A 79 1.23 14.36 -6.42
N ARG A 80 0.08 14.02 -7.02
CA ARG A 80 -0.47 14.78 -8.14
C ARG A 80 -0.69 16.25 -7.75
N LYS A 81 0.00 17.17 -8.44
CA LYS A 81 -0.16 18.62 -8.29
C LYS A 81 -1.11 19.18 -9.37
N PRO A 82 -1.77 20.33 -9.14
CA PRO A 82 -2.43 21.08 -10.20
C PRO A 82 -1.48 21.33 -11.39
N GLY A 83 -1.99 21.18 -12.61
CA GLY A 83 -1.21 21.35 -13.84
C GLY A 83 -0.41 20.13 -14.32
N MET A 84 -0.13 19.12 -13.48
CA MET A 84 0.53 17.89 -13.94
C MET A 84 -0.42 16.98 -14.74
N THR A 85 0.06 16.50 -15.90
CA THR A 85 -0.63 15.44 -16.64
C THR A 85 -0.48 14.08 -15.93
N ARG A 86 -1.22 13.06 -16.41
CA ARG A 86 -1.04 11.68 -15.93
C ARG A 86 0.34 11.12 -16.30
N ASP A 87 0.93 11.61 -17.39
CA ASP A 87 2.23 11.12 -17.89
C ASP A 87 3.41 11.77 -17.17
N ASP A 88 3.33 13.05 -16.81
CA ASP A 88 4.37 13.72 -15.99
C ASP A 88 4.50 13.04 -14.62
N LEU A 89 3.36 12.72 -14.00
CA LEU A 89 3.30 12.02 -12.73
C LEU A 89 3.89 10.62 -12.84
N PHE A 90 3.58 9.90 -13.92
CA PHE A 90 4.17 8.60 -14.22
C PHE A 90 5.69 8.70 -14.39
N ASN A 91 6.20 9.55 -15.28
CA ASN A 91 7.63 9.67 -15.57
C ASN A 91 8.44 10.04 -14.31
N THR A 92 7.90 10.95 -13.49
CA THR A 92 8.51 11.38 -12.22
C THR A 92 8.64 10.20 -11.26
N ASN A 93 7.54 9.50 -10.99
CA ASN A 93 7.52 8.41 -10.01
C ASN A 93 8.18 7.14 -10.53
N ALA A 94 8.14 6.89 -11.84
CA ALA A 94 8.87 5.81 -12.51
C ALA A 94 10.39 5.96 -12.32
N THR A 95 10.92 7.18 -12.47
CA THR A 95 12.34 7.47 -12.21
C THR A 95 12.72 7.25 -10.75
N ILE A 96 11.89 7.73 -9.81
CA ILE A 96 12.09 7.54 -8.37
C ILE A 96 12.10 6.05 -8.01
N VAL A 97 11.08 5.30 -8.45
CA VAL A 97 10.96 3.86 -8.17
C VAL A 97 12.10 3.08 -8.81
N ALA A 98 12.47 3.35 -10.05
CA ALA A 98 13.58 2.65 -10.71
C ALA A 98 14.91 2.85 -9.94
N THR A 99 15.16 4.07 -9.46
CA THR A 99 16.37 4.41 -8.68
C THR A 99 16.40 3.68 -7.34
N LEU A 100 15.29 3.72 -6.58
CA LEU A 100 15.21 3.08 -5.27
C LEU A 100 15.19 1.55 -5.38
N ALA A 101 14.51 0.99 -6.39
CA ALA A 101 14.53 -0.44 -6.68
C ALA A 101 15.94 -0.94 -7.06
N ALA A 102 16.73 -0.13 -7.78
CA ALA A 102 18.10 -0.49 -8.13
C ALA A 102 18.99 -0.56 -6.87
N ALA A 103 18.87 0.42 -5.98
CA ALA A 103 19.55 0.39 -4.68
C ALA A 103 19.11 -0.83 -3.84
N CYS A 104 17.81 -1.16 -3.81
CA CYS A 104 17.31 -2.35 -3.11
C CYS A 104 17.90 -3.65 -3.69
N ALA A 105 17.93 -3.77 -5.02
CA ALA A 105 18.53 -4.92 -5.71
C ALA A 105 20.04 -5.07 -5.44
N GLN A 106 20.75 -3.97 -5.19
CA GLN A 106 22.19 -3.96 -4.90
C GLN A 106 22.52 -4.21 -3.42
N HIS A 107 21.70 -3.73 -2.49
CA HIS A 107 22.03 -3.69 -1.06
C HIS A 107 21.17 -4.59 -0.16
N CYS A 108 19.98 -4.97 -0.60
CA CYS A 108 19.07 -5.88 0.11
C CYS A 108 18.20 -6.74 -0.85
N PRO A 109 18.80 -7.48 -1.80
CA PRO A 109 18.05 -8.23 -2.82
C PRO A 109 17.06 -9.26 -2.26
N GLU A 110 17.31 -9.74 -1.03
CA GLU A 110 16.46 -10.72 -0.33
C GLU A 110 15.33 -10.09 0.50
N ALA A 111 15.23 -8.76 0.58
CA ALA A 111 14.17 -8.08 1.32
C ALA A 111 12.81 -8.23 0.62
N MET A 112 11.72 -8.14 1.38
CA MET A 112 10.38 -7.96 0.82
C MET A 112 10.20 -6.51 0.39
N ILE A 113 9.91 -6.27 -0.88
CA ILE A 113 9.81 -4.93 -1.48
C ILE A 113 8.34 -4.52 -1.60
N CYS A 114 7.91 -3.55 -0.81
CA CYS A 114 6.53 -3.07 -0.75
C CYS A 114 6.40 -1.71 -1.45
N ILE A 115 5.88 -1.69 -2.67
CA ILE A 115 5.69 -0.46 -3.47
C ILE A 115 4.32 0.15 -3.19
N ILE A 116 4.33 1.37 -2.66
CA ILE A 116 3.15 2.25 -2.50
C ILE A 116 3.17 3.38 -3.54
N ALA A 117 4.35 3.69 -4.08
CA ALA A 117 4.56 4.73 -5.10
C ALA A 117 3.67 4.53 -6.34
N ASN A 118 2.84 5.54 -6.64
CA ASN A 118 1.85 5.49 -7.70
C ASN A 118 2.42 5.92 -9.07
N PRO A 119 1.95 5.36 -10.21
CA PRO A 119 0.85 4.39 -10.32
C PRO A 119 1.31 2.93 -10.12
N VAL A 120 0.75 2.23 -9.14
CA VAL A 120 1.17 0.85 -8.76
C VAL A 120 1.13 -0.14 -9.93
N ASN A 121 0.12 -0.01 -10.82
CA ASN A 121 -0.03 -0.83 -12.03
C ASN A 121 1.17 -0.77 -12.99
N SER A 122 2.05 0.24 -12.89
CA SER A 122 3.26 0.40 -13.71
C SER A 122 4.55 0.41 -12.89
N THR A 123 4.53 0.87 -11.63
CA THR A 123 5.73 0.90 -10.77
C THR A 123 6.16 -0.48 -10.29
N ILE A 124 5.24 -1.45 -10.18
CA ILE A 124 5.58 -2.86 -9.93
C ILE A 124 6.29 -3.53 -11.11
N PRO A 125 5.80 -3.44 -12.35
CA PRO A 125 6.54 -3.86 -13.54
C PRO A 125 7.94 -3.22 -13.63
N ILE A 126 8.08 -1.91 -13.36
CA ILE A 126 9.39 -1.24 -13.30
C ILE A 126 10.28 -1.92 -12.24
N THR A 127 9.78 -2.11 -11.02
CA THR A 127 10.55 -2.75 -9.93
C THR A 127 11.03 -4.15 -10.33
N ALA A 128 10.14 -4.96 -10.93
CA ALA A 128 10.46 -6.29 -11.41
C ALA A 128 11.55 -6.29 -12.50
N GLU A 129 11.42 -5.44 -13.51
CA GLU A 129 12.43 -5.31 -14.58
C GLU A 129 13.76 -4.74 -14.07
N VAL A 130 13.78 -3.83 -13.08
CA VAL A 130 15.03 -3.41 -12.41
C VAL A 130 15.71 -4.58 -11.73
N PHE A 131 14.97 -5.38 -10.96
CA PHE A 131 15.51 -6.55 -10.27
C PHE A 131 16.00 -7.63 -11.26
N LYS A 132 15.33 -7.79 -12.42
CA LYS A 132 15.81 -8.65 -13.51
C LYS A 132 17.11 -8.15 -14.12
N LYS A 133 17.24 -6.85 -14.38
CA LYS A 133 18.49 -6.22 -14.88
C LYS A 133 19.68 -6.44 -13.92
N HIS A 134 19.42 -6.59 -12.62
CA HIS A 134 20.43 -6.91 -11.60
C HIS A 134 20.60 -8.42 -11.33
N GLY A 135 19.84 -9.29 -11.99
CA GLY A 135 19.94 -10.76 -11.81
C GLY A 135 19.39 -11.32 -10.49
N VAL A 136 18.65 -10.51 -9.71
CA VAL A 136 18.17 -10.84 -8.36
C VAL A 136 16.65 -10.90 -8.23
N TYR A 137 15.94 -11.05 -9.35
CA TYR A 137 14.48 -11.04 -9.37
C TYR A 137 13.85 -12.27 -8.73
N ASN A 138 13.15 -12.07 -7.61
CA ASN A 138 12.27 -13.05 -6.99
C ASN A 138 10.80 -12.55 -7.03
N PRO A 139 9.91 -13.16 -7.83
CA PRO A 139 8.52 -12.72 -7.95
C PRO A 139 7.73 -12.84 -6.63
N SER A 140 8.15 -13.71 -5.71
CA SER A 140 7.49 -13.93 -4.42
C SER A 140 7.78 -12.84 -3.39
N LYS A 141 8.66 -11.87 -3.69
CA LYS A 141 9.12 -10.84 -2.74
C LYS A 141 8.78 -9.40 -3.15
N ILE A 142 8.12 -9.17 -4.29
CA ILE A 142 7.80 -7.83 -4.80
C ILE A 142 6.29 -7.62 -4.79
N PHE A 143 5.83 -6.63 -4.01
CA PHE A 143 4.42 -6.43 -3.66
C PHE A 143 3.95 -5.01 -3.97
N GLY A 144 2.92 -4.88 -4.81
CA GLY A 144 2.18 -3.63 -4.96
C GLY A 144 1.13 -3.52 -3.86
N VAL A 145 1.22 -2.50 -3.01
CA VAL A 145 0.37 -2.37 -1.82
C VAL A 145 -1.00 -1.80 -2.23
N THR A 146 -1.94 -2.69 -2.53
CA THR A 146 -3.34 -2.35 -2.89
C THR A 146 -4.27 -2.28 -1.66
N THR A 147 -3.75 -2.56 -0.46
CA THR A 147 -4.48 -2.71 0.81
C THR A 147 -5.42 -1.55 1.16
N LEU A 148 -5.16 -0.33 0.67
CA LEU A 148 -6.06 0.81 0.88
C LEU A 148 -7.45 0.60 0.25
N ASP A 149 -7.54 -0.12 -0.86
CA ASP A 149 -8.83 -0.37 -1.52
C ASP A 149 -9.64 -1.43 -0.78
N ILE A 150 -8.98 -2.42 -0.18
CA ILE A 150 -9.59 -3.39 0.75
C ILE A 150 -10.10 -2.65 1.99
N VAL A 151 -9.30 -1.75 2.57
CA VAL A 151 -9.72 -0.93 3.72
C VAL A 151 -10.94 -0.07 3.38
N ARG A 152 -10.99 0.54 2.19
CA ARG A 152 -12.15 1.30 1.70
C ARG A 152 -13.38 0.42 1.50
N ALA A 153 -13.23 -0.71 0.81
CA ALA A 153 -14.32 -1.65 0.54
C ALA A 153 -14.94 -2.18 1.84
N ASN A 154 -14.10 -2.60 2.79
CA ASN A 154 -14.55 -3.02 4.13
C ASN A 154 -15.32 -1.90 4.85
N THR A 155 -14.80 -0.66 4.80
CA THR A 155 -15.43 0.51 5.44
C THR A 155 -16.79 0.82 4.81
N PHE A 156 -16.89 0.90 3.48
CA PHE A 156 -18.12 1.29 2.80
C PHE A 156 -19.19 0.18 2.84
N VAL A 157 -18.80 -1.10 2.77
CA VAL A 157 -19.74 -2.21 3.01
C VAL A 157 -20.26 -2.18 4.44
N ALA A 158 -19.39 -1.95 5.42
CA ALA A 158 -19.79 -1.86 6.82
C ALA A 158 -20.75 -0.69 7.09
N GLU A 159 -20.44 0.50 6.55
CA GLU A 159 -21.33 1.68 6.59
C GLU A 159 -22.73 1.36 6.06
N LEU A 160 -22.84 0.75 4.87
CA LEU A 160 -24.12 0.48 4.22
C LEU A 160 -24.90 -0.68 4.84
N LYS A 161 -24.25 -1.56 5.61
CA LYS A 161 -24.89 -2.72 6.25
C LYS A 161 -25.01 -2.60 7.78
N GLY A 162 -24.55 -1.51 8.38
CA GLY A 162 -24.54 -1.33 9.84
C GLY A 162 -23.65 -2.34 10.57
N LEU A 163 -22.56 -2.77 9.93
CA LEU A 163 -21.62 -3.75 10.47
C LEU A 163 -20.39 -3.05 11.11
N ASP A 164 -19.65 -3.80 11.90
CA ASP A 164 -18.31 -3.40 12.36
C ASP A 164 -17.29 -3.61 11.21
N PRO A 165 -16.62 -2.55 10.70
CA PRO A 165 -15.64 -2.67 9.62
C PRO A 165 -14.42 -3.54 9.99
N ALA A 166 -14.14 -3.77 11.28
CA ALA A 166 -13.10 -4.72 11.70
C ALA A 166 -13.49 -6.18 11.48
N ARG A 167 -14.78 -6.47 11.22
CA ARG A 167 -15.32 -7.81 10.93
C ARG A 167 -15.72 -8.01 9.47
N VAL A 168 -15.58 -6.99 8.63
CA VAL A 168 -15.83 -7.08 7.18
C VAL A 168 -14.51 -7.34 6.46
N ASN A 169 -14.52 -8.28 5.52
CA ASN A 169 -13.44 -8.54 4.58
C ASN A 169 -14.00 -8.69 3.16
N VAL A 170 -13.64 -7.75 2.28
CA VAL A 170 -13.95 -7.76 0.85
C VAL A 170 -12.64 -7.94 0.08
N PRO A 171 -12.44 -9.05 -0.66
CA PRO A 171 -11.33 -9.17 -1.59
C PRO A 171 -11.40 -8.08 -2.67
N VAL A 172 -10.27 -7.43 -2.96
CA VAL A 172 -10.17 -6.46 -4.08
C VAL A 172 -9.04 -6.90 -5.00
N ILE A 173 -9.39 -7.12 -6.27
CA ILE A 173 -8.52 -7.76 -7.26
C ILE A 173 -8.18 -6.81 -8.43
N CYS A 174 -7.41 -7.32 -9.40
CA CYS A 174 -6.96 -6.65 -10.62
C CYS A 174 -5.87 -5.60 -10.40
N GLY A 175 -6.17 -4.33 -10.12
CA GLY A 175 -5.20 -3.23 -10.05
C GLY A 175 -5.61 -2.09 -9.11
N HIS A 176 -4.86 -0.98 -9.13
CA HIS A 176 -4.96 0.16 -8.20
C HIS A 176 -5.30 1.49 -8.90
N ALA A 177 -6.06 1.47 -9.99
CA ALA A 177 -6.44 2.69 -10.71
C ALA A 177 -7.84 2.59 -11.34
N GLY A 178 -8.77 3.44 -10.89
CA GLY A 178 -10.12 3.57 -11.46
C GLY A 178 -10.80 2.21 -11.65
N LYS A 179 -11.24 1.91 -12.88
CA LYS A 179 -11.91 0.64 -13.21
C LYS A 179 -11.07 -0.63 -13.01
N THR A 180 -9.75 -0.52 -12.85
CA THR A 180 -8.91 -1.68 -12.50
C THR A 180 -9.06 -2.09 -11.02
N ILE A 181 -9.67 -1.27 -10.17
CA ILE A 181 -10.01 -1.65 -8.79
C ILE A 181 -11.32 -2.44 -8.83
N ILE A 182 -11.25 -3.76 -8.59
CA ILE A 182 -12.42 -4.65 -8.68
C ILE A 182 -12.73 -5.25 -7.30
N PRO A 183 -13.69 -4.69 -6.53
CA PRO A 183 -14.13 -5.26 -5.27
C PRO A 183 -15.06 -6.46 -5.51
N LEU A 184 -14.67 -7.63 -5.00
CA LEU A 184 -15.46 -8.86 -5.08
C LEU A 184 -16.46 -8.91 -3.92
N ILE A 185 -17.51 -8.09 -4.03
CA ILE A 185 -18.57 -8.00 -3.03
C ILE A 185 -19.29 -9.36 -2.87
N SER A 186 -19.36 -10.17 -3.93
CA SER A 186 -19.90 -11.54 -3.87
C SER A 186 -19.11 -12.47 -2.93
N GLN A 187 -17.82 -12.19 -2.70
CA GLN A 187 -16.93 -12.93 -1.80
C GLN A 187 -16.78 -12.28 -0.42
N CYS A 188 -17.57 -11.25 -0.11
CA CYS A 188 -17.51 -10.55 1.18
C CYS A 188 -17.78 -11.50 2.35
N THR A 189 -16.97 -11.38 3.41
CA THR A 189 -17.19 -12.05 4.71
C THR A 189 -17.45 -10.98 5.79
N PRO A 190 -18.56 -11.04 6.57
CA PRO A 190 -19.71 -11.93 6.37
C PRO A 190 -20.39 -11.66 5.02
N LYS A 191 -21.18 -12.64 4.53
CA LYS A 191 -21.94 -12.48 3.28
C LYS A 191 -22.86 -11.26 3.38
N VAL A 192 -22.86 -10.44 2.34
CA VAL A 192 -23.77 -9.30 2.17
C VAL A 192 -24.45 -9.37 0.81
N ASP A 193 -25.76 -9.12 0.77
CA ASP A 193 -26.53 -9.04 -0.47
C ASP A 193 -26.93 -7.57 -0.72
N PHE A 194 -26.66 -7.04 -1.91
CA PHE A 194 -27.00 -5.67 -2.31
C PHE A 194 -27.89 -5.68 -3.57
N PRO A 195 -28.92 -4.82 -3.64
CA PRO A 195 -29.58 -4.47 -4.90
C PRO A 195 -28.56 -3.99 -5.95
N GLN A 196 -28.81 -4.29 -7.24
CA GLN A 196 -27.83 -4.06 -8.32
C GLN A 196 -27.43 -2.58 -8.47
N ASP A 197 -28.37 -1.64 -8.25
CA ASP A 197 -28.12 -0.21 -8.24
C ASP A 197 -27.17 0.19 -7.10
N GLN A 198 -27.42 -0.30 -5.88
CA GLN A 198 -26.55 -0.06 -4.73
C GLN A 198 -25.17 -0.70 -4.89
N LEU A 199 -25.11 -1.93 -5.43
CA LEU A 199 -23.87 -2.64 -5.73
C LEU A 199 -23.02 -1.87 -6.75
N THR A 200 -23.66 -1.35 -7.80
CA THR A 200 -22.99 -0.55 -8.84
C THR A 200 -22.48 0.78 -8.28
N ALA A 201 -23.29 1.48 -7.47
CA ALA A 201 -22.90 2.72 -6.82
C ALA A 201 -21.76 2.54 -5.80
N LEU A 202 -21.82 1.48 -4.98
CA LEU A 202 -20.75 1.10 -4.04
C LEU A 202 -19.45 0.82 -4.77
N THR A 203 -19.50 0.03 -5.86
CA THR A 203 -18.35 -0.30 -6.69
C THR A 203 -17.70 0.96 -7.26
N GLY A 204 -18.50 1.87 -7.83
CA GLY A 204 -18.02 3.16 -8.32
C GLY A 204 -17.39 4.04 -7.23
N ARG A 205 -17.98 4.07 -6.01
CA ARG A 205 -17.41 4.78 -4.85
C ARG A 205 -16.06 4.19 -4.43
N ILE A 206 -15.90 2.86 -4.43
CA ILE A 206 -14.61 2.20 -4.12
C ILE A 206 -13.55 2.60 -5.16
N GLN A 207 -13.89 2.57 -6.45
CA GLN A 207 -12.99 2.93 -7.56
C GLN A 207 -12.57 4.41 -7.52
N GLU A 208 -13.49 5.33 -7.19
CA GLU A 208 -13.24 6.77 -7.18
C GLU A 208 -12.84 7.36 -5.81
N ALA A 209 -12.78 6.56 -4.73
CA ALA A 209 -12.40 7.02 -3.39
C ALA A 209 -10.99 7.66 -3.31
N GLY A 210 -10.11 7.40 -4.28
CA GLY A 210 -8.87 8.16 -4.45
C GLY A 210 -9.12 9.59 -4.91
N THR A 211 -9.95 9.76 -5.92
CA THR A 211 -10.40 11.04 -6.49
C THR A 211 -11.21 11.85 -5.47
N GLU A 212 -12.10 11.21 -4.70
CA GLU A 212 -12.87 11.88 -3.63
C GLU A 212 -11.96 12.55 -2.60
N VAL A 213 -10.93 11.86 -2.10
CA VAL A 213 -9.99 12.43 -1.12
C VAL A 213 -9.18 13.59 -1.71
N VAL A 214 -8.76 13.50 -2.98
CA VAL A 214 -8.05 14.62 -3.66
C VAL A 214 -8.95 15.84 -3.82
N LYS A 215 -10.24 15.63 -4.17
CA LYS A 215 -11.26 16.70 -4.23
C LYS A 215 -11.50 17.32 -2.85
N ALA A 216 -11.70 16.50 -1.81
CA ALA A 216 -11.91 16.95 -0.43
C ALA A 216 -10.71 17.72 0.15
N LYS A 217 -9.48 17.41 -0.29
CA LYS A 217 -8.26 18.16 0.01
C LYS A 217 -8.03 19.38 -0.90
N ALA A 218 -8.98 19.75 -1.76
CA ALA A 218 -8.86 20.84 -2.73
C ALA A 218 -7.58 20.78 -3.60
N GLY A 219 -7.12 19.56 -3.93
CA GLY A 219 -5.88 19.34 -4.69
C GLY A 219 -4.58 19.44 -3.89
N ALA A 220 -4.62 19.69 -2.57
CA ALA A 220 -3.46 19.71 -1.68
C ALA A 220 -2.93 18.30 -1.33
N GLY A 221 -2.83 17.42 -2.33
CA GLY A 221 -2.39 16.03 -2.21
C GLY A 221 -3.52 15.00 -2.08
N SER A 222 -3.14 13.75 -1.85
CA SER A 222 -4.01 12.57 -1.84
C SER A 222 -4.18 11.96 -0.44
N ALA A 223 -4.68 10.73 -0.35
CA ALA A 223 -4.78 9.97 0.90
C ALA A 223 -3.39 9.75 1.52
N THR A 224 -3.21 10.24 2.76
CA THR A 224 -1.95 10.12 3.51
C THR A 224 -2.12 9.23 4.74
N LEU A 225 -2.97 9.64 5.70
CA LEU A 225 -3.21 8.91 6.95
C LEU A 225 -3.79 7.50 6.72
N SER A 226 -4.80 7.37 5.88
CA SER A 226 -5.40 6.07 5.54
C SER A 226 -4.45 5.19 4.72
N MET A 227 -3.59 5.77 3.88
CA MET A 227 -2.55 5.03 3.16
C MET A 227 -1.45 4.53 4.12
N ALA A 228 -1.05 5.34 5.11
CA ALA A 228 -0.11 4.93 6.14
C ALA A 228 -0.67 3.77 7.00
N TYR A 229 -1.96 3.84 7.38
CA TYR A 229 -2.65 2.73 8.04
C TYR A 229 -2.69 1.46 7.18
N ALA A 230 -3.08 1.57 5.92
CA ALA A 230 -3.17 0.42 5.00
C ALA A 230 -1.80 -0.20 4.71
N GLY A 231 -0.76 0.62 4.51
CA GLY A 231 0.63 0.17 4.36
C GLY A 231 1.12 -0.53 5.63
N ALA A 232 0.94 0.07 6.81
CA ALA A 232 1.31 -0.54 8.09
C ALA A 232 0.62 -1.90 8.29
N ARG A 233 -0.69 -2.01 8.01
CA ARG A 233 -1.41 -3.30 8.03
C ARG A 233 -0.73 -4.33 7.14
N PHE A 234 -0.45 -4.00 5.88
CA PHE A 234 0.17 -4.93 4.94
C PHE A 234 1.54 -5.42 5.42
N ILE A 235 2.36 -4.49 5.93
CA ILE A 235 3.68 -4.80 6.49
C ILE A 235 3.55 -5.71 7.71
N PHE A 236 2.62 -5.45 8.63
CA PHE A 236 2.42 -6.30 9.81
C PHE A 236 1.92 -7.69 9.42
N SER A 237 1.01 -7.83 8.45
CA SER A 237 0.62 -9.13 7.89
C SER A 237 1.83 -9.88 7.31
N LEU A 238 2.68 -9.20 6.52
CA LEU A 238 3.87 -9.79 5.94
C LEU A 238 4.91 -10.22 6.99
N VAL A 239 5.14 -9.39 8.01
CA VAL A 239 6.04 -9.67 9.15
C VAL A 239 5.51 -10.81 10.02
N ASP A 240 4.20 -10.88 10.27
CA ASP A 240 3.56 -12.00 10.95
C ASP A 240 3.81 -13.32 10.20
N ALA A 241 3.63 -13.32 8.89
CA ALA A 241 3.88 -14.48 8.02
C ALA A 241 5.36 -14.87 7.98
N MET A 242 6.28 -13.89 7.97
CA MET A 242 7.72 -14.10 8.09
C MET A 242 8.11 -14.77 9.41
N ASN A 243 7.46 -14.39 10.51
CA ASN A 243 7.59 -15.06 11.81
C ASN A 243 6.96 -16.46 11.85
N GLY A 244 6.23 -16.88 10.82
CA GLY A 244 5.60 -18.19 10.72
C GLY A 244 4.18 -18.27 11.26
N LYS A 245 3.46 -17.15 11.36
CA LYS A 245 2.01 -17.17 11.57
C LYS A 245 1.34 -17.77 10.34
N GLU A 246 0.58 -18.84 10.53
CA GLU A 246 -0.15 -19.51 9.45
C GLU A 246 -1.42 -18.75 9.06
N GLY A 247 -1.92 -19.00 7.85
CA GLY A 247 -3.22 -18.48 7.38
C GLY A 247 -3.28 -16.98 7.13
N VAL A 248 -2.13 -16.29 7.03
CA VAL A 248 -2.10 -14.85 6.73
C VAL A 248 -2.41 -14.61 5.25
N VAL A 249 -3.53 -13.95 4.98
CA VAL A 249 -3.98 -13.62 3.62
C VAL A 249 -4.18 -12.12 3.46
N GLU A 250 -3.56 -11.54 2.44
CA GLU A 250 -3.78 -10.16 2.00
C GLU A 250 -3.87 -10.10 0.47
N CYS A 251 -4.58 -9.12 -0.07
CA CYS A 251 -4.52 -8.81 -1.51
C CYS A 251 -3.31 -7.92 -1.82
N SER A 252 -2.59 -8.20 -2.91
CA SER A 252 -1.48 -7.36 -3.39
C SER A 252 -1.29 -7.52 -4.90
N PHE A 253 -0.91 -6.44 -5.57
CA PHE A 253 -0.58 -6.44 -7.01
C PHE A 253 0.81 -7.03 -7.25
N VAL A 254 0.86 -8.25 -7.79
CA VAL A 254 2.09 -9.06 -7.90
C VAL A 254 2.25 -9.66 -9.29
N LYS A 255 3.41 -10.28 -9.57
CA LYS A 255 3.59 -11.11 -10.77
C LYS A 255 2.57 -12.26 -10.71
N SER A 256 1.73 -12.35 -11.74
CA SER A 256 0.56 -13.25 -11.73
C SER A 256 0.52 -14.14 -12.97
N GLN A 257 -0.31 -15.18 -12.91
CA GLN A 257 -0.69 -16.08 -14.01
C GLN A 257 -2.20 -16.32 -14.07
N GLU A 258 -3.00 -15.67 -13.19
CA GLU A 258 -4.45 -15.86 -13.07
C GLU A 258 -5.24 -15.31 -14.27
N THR A 259 -4.59 -14.46 -15.07
CA THR A 259 -5.14 -13.88 -16.31
C THR A 259 -4.02 -13.72 -17.33
N GLU A 260 -4.35 -13.27 -18.53
CA GLU A 260 -3.38 -12.85 -19.54
C GLU A 260 -2.61 -11.55 -19.20
N CYS A 261 -2.88 -10.91 -18.06
CA CYS A 261 -2.03 -9.83 -17.53
C CYS A 261 -0.83 -10.42 -16.77
N THR A 262 0.39 -10.01 -17.11
CA THR A 262 1.61 -10.52 -16.44
C THR A 262 1.68 -10.13 -14.96
N TYR A 263 0.98 -9.09 -14.53
CA TYR A 263 0.80 -8.69 -13.14
C TYR A 263 -0.69 -8.49 -12.84
N PHE A 264 -1.14 -8.87 -11.64
CA PHE A 264 -2.54 -8.81 -11.23
C PHE A 264 -2.63 -8.89 -9.70
N SER A 265 -3.61 -8.20 -9.10
CA SER A 265 -3.92 -8.30 -7.67
C SER A 265 -4.90 -9.43 -7.40
N THR A 266 -4.58 -10.35 -6.51
CA THR A 266 -5.46 -11.40 -5.97
C THR A 266 -5.15 -11.60 -4.48
N PRO A 267 -6.00 -12.33 -3.72
CA PRO A 267 -5.65 -12.76 -2.37
C PRO A 267 -4.45 -13.71 -2.40
N LEU A 268 -3.45 -13.44 -1.57
CA LEU A 268 -2.21 -14.19 -1.47
C LEU A 268 -2.07 -14.75 -0.06
N LEU A 269 -1.85 -16.06 0.07
CA LEU A 269 -1.31 -16.64 1.30
C LEU A 269 0.16 -16.21 1.40
N LEU A 270 0.47 -15.50 2.47
CA LEU A 270 1.82 -15.08 2.82
C LEU A 270 2.47 -16.10 3.75
N GLY A 271 3.78 -16.29 3.62
CA GLY A 271 4.58 -17.17 4.45
C GLY A 271 6.03 -16.68 4.61
N LYS A 272 6.89 -17.56 5.13
CA LYS A 272 8.26 -17.21 5.54
C LYS A 272 9.18 -16.66 4.44
N LYS A 273 8.81 -16.83 3.17
CA LYS A 273 9.58 -16.40 1.99
C LYS A 273 8.82 -15.42 1.08
N GLY A 274 7.78 -14.77 1.62
CA GLY A 274 6.92 -13.84 0.87
C GLY A 274 5.64 -14.54 0.44
N ILE A 275 5.28 -14.49 -0.85
CA ILE A 275 4.13 -15.23 -1.39
C ILE A 275 4.37 -16.73 -1.25
N GLU A 276 3.51 -17.40 -0.47
CA GLU A 276 3.50 -18.86 -0.35
C GLU A 276 2.53 -19.49 -1.35
N LYS A 277 1.35 -18.88 -1.55
CA LYS A 277 0.38 -19.34 -2.56
C LYS A 277 -0.48 -18.18 -3.07
N ASN A 278 -0.63 -18.06 -4.38
CA ASN A 278 -1.69 -17.25 -4.96
C ASN A 278 -3.03 -18.01 -4.83
N LEU A 279 -4.05 -17.39 -4.24
CA LEU A 279 -5.38 -18.00 -4.07
C LEU A 279 -6.29 -17.77 -5.28
N GLY A 280 -5.86 -16.95 -6.24
CA GLY A 280 -6.54 -16.71 -7.50
C GLY A 280 -7.78 -15.82 -7.37
N ILE A 281 -8.58 -15.77 -8.45
CA ILE A 281 -9.78 -14.93 -8.53
C ILE A 281 -10.97 -15.54 -7.76
N GLY A 282 -11.01 -16.87 -7.63
CA GLY A 282 -12.12 -17.59 -7.01
C GLY A 282 -13.40 -17.59 -7.88
N GLN A 283 -14.55 -17.86 -7.25
CA GLN A 283 -15.85 -17.77 -7.92
C GLN A 283 -16.33 -16.32 -7.91
N VAL A 284 -16.73 -15.80 -9.07
CA VAL A 284 -17.20 -14.41 -9.23
C VAL A 284 -18.57 -14.38 -9.89
N SER A 285 -19.33 -13.31 -9.64
CA SER A 285 -20.59 -13.04 -10.32
C SER A 285 -20.36 -12.53 -11.75
N SER A 286 -21.37 -12.62 -12.62
CA SER A 286 -21.30 -12.10 -13.99
C SER A 286 -21.07 -10.58 -14.06
N PHE A 287 -21.42 -9.83 -13.01
CA PHE A 287 -21.09 -8.41 -12.86
C PHE A 287 -19.58 -8.20 -12.66
N GLU A 288 -18.96 -8.99 -11.78
CA GLU A 288 -17.52 -8.95 -11.51
C GLU A 288 -16.69 -9.52 -12.66
N GLU A 289 -17.17 -10.59 -13.32
CA GLU A 289 -16.56 -11.13 -14.54
C GLU A 289 -16.48 -10.09 -15.67
N LYS A 290 -17.56 -9.32 -15.88
CA LYS A 290 -17.55 -8.20 -16.82
C LYS A 290 -16.53 -7.12 -16.43
N MET A 291 -16.45 -6.76 -15.15
CA MET A 291 -15.43 -5.80 -14.67
C MET A 291 -14.01 -6.29 -14.95
N ILE A 292 -13.72 -7.58 -14.76
CA ILE A 292 -12.40 -8.17 -15.05
C ILE A 292 -12.09 -8.02 -16.55
N SER A 293 -13.03 -8.40 -17.42
CA SER A 293 -12.89 -8.24 -18.88
C SER A 293 -12.65 -6.79 -19.29
N ASP A 294 -13.44 -5.84 -18.77
CA ASP A 294 -13.33 -4.41 -19.09
C ASP A 294 -12.04 -3.77 -18.54
N ALA A 295 -11.45 -4.32 -17.47
CA ALA A 295 -10.22 -3.81 -16.84
C ALA A 295 -8.92 -4.31 -17.51
N ILE A 296 -8.90 -5.54 -18.02
CA ILE A 296 -7.70 -6.19 -18.61
C ILE A 296 -6.96 -5.30 -19.64
N PRO A 297 -7.61 -4.63 -20.61
CA PRO A 297 -6.92 -3.79 -21.58
C PRO A 297 -6.19 -2.59 -20.96
N GLU A 298 -6.78 -1.95 -19.96
CA GLU A 298 -6.15 -0.82 -19.24
C GLU A 298 -4.98 -1.31 -18.37
N LEU A 299 -5.14 -2.48 -17.75
CA LEU A 299 -4.08 -3.07 -16.95
C LEU A 299 -2.89 -3.50 -17.82
N LYS A 300 -3.11 -4.16 -18.96
CA LYS A 300 -2.08 -4.49 -19.96
C LYS A 300 -1.33 -3.24 -20.44
N ALA A 301 -2.05 -2.16 -20.75
CA ALA A 301 -1.42 -0.90 -21.17
C ALA A 301 -0.56 -0.29 -20.05
N SER A 302 -1.05 -0.32 -18.81
CA SER A 302 -0.31 0.16 -17.63
C SER A 302 0.95 -0.66 -17.36
N ILE A 303 0.85 -1.99 -17.47
CA ILE A 303 1.98 -2.92 -17.32
C ILE A 303 3.04 -2.65 -18.38
N LYS A 304 2.64 -2.67 -19.65
CA LYS A 304 3.56 -2.47 -20.79
C LYS A 304 4.28 -1.13 -20.69
N LYS A 305 3.60 -0.06 -20.24
CA LYS A 305 4.20 1.25 -20.00
C LYS A 305 5.30 1.21 -18.94
N GLY A 306 5.14 0.41 -17.89
CA GLY A 306 6.16 0.17 -16.88
C GLY A 306 7.35 -0.64 -17.41
N GLU A 307 7.07 -1.74 -18.13
CA GLU A 307 8.11 -2.60 -18.73
C GLU A 307 8.94 -1.85 -19.81
N ASP A 308 8.30 -1.00 -20.61
CA ASP A 308 8.98 -0.21 -21.65
C ASP A 308 9.79 0.97 -21.08
N PHE A 309 9.45 1.50 -19.90
CA PHE A 309 10.16 2.62 -19.29
C PHE A 309 11.64 2.31 -19.02
N LEU A 310 11.98 1.09 -18.63
CA LEU A 310 13.39 0.72 -18.44
C LEU A 310 14.17 0.55 -19.74
N LYS A 311 13.49 0.42 -20.88
CA LYS A 311 14.13 0.40 -22.21
C LYS A 311 14.52 1.81 -22.65
N THR A 312 13.96 2.87 -22.03
CA THR A 312 14.33 4.27 -22.29
C THR A 312 15.43 4.77 -21.35
N LEU A 313 15.60 4.14 -20.18
CA LEU A 313 16.73 4.35 -19.26
C LEU A 313 18.01 3.67 -19.79
N LYS A 314 18.68 4.38 -20.71
CA LYS A 314 20.03 4.06 -21.20
C LYS A 314 21.07 4.10 -20.08
#